data_AF-A0A1Q7QXL2-F1
#
_entry.id   AF-A0A1Q7QXL2-F1
#
_cell.length_a   1.000
_cell.length_b   1.000
_cell.length_c   1.000
_cell.angle_alpha   90.00
_cell.angle_beta   90.00
_cell.angle_gamma   90.00
#
_symmetry.space_group_name_H-M   'P 1'
#
loop_
_entity.id
_entity.type
_entity.pdbx_description
1 polymer ?
#
loop_
_entity_poly.entity_id
_entity_poly.type
_entity_poly.pdbx_seq_one_letter_code
_entity_poly.pdbx_strand_id
1 'polypeptide(L)'
;MTVVPNPLPRLTRFRILLILAVVGIAVSAAVPTTLYWTLQRTDLHARWQLEANYARQFGFQMEDVSSMMNGTVYKWNNVTSSFAGNLMGYANENLNYLLDYDTAHGNQLYQISYAIENIVPSFFNISFANLSSAQRAPLAAQLYSLGDKILYSYWNFLKYTSAGGVSGPPFWYSGPSPPDEQLLQDAVSIALALRTPT
;
A
#
# COMPACT_ATOMS: atom_id res chain seq x y z
N MET A 1 30.67 44.00 60.58
CA MET A 1 30.17 43.63 59.24
C MET A 1 29.89 42.14 59.24
N THR A 2 28.63 41.74 59.21
CA THR A 2 28.21 40.33 59.14
C THR A 2 28.27 39.86 57.69
N VAL A 3 29.16 38.91 57.39
CA VAL A 3 29.24 38.28 56.07
C VAL A 3 27.97 37.45 55.88
N VAL A 4 27.10 37.88 54.97
CA VAL A 4 25.92 37.10 54.56
C VAL A 4 26.42 35.95 53.69
N PRO A 5 26.21 34.67 54.07
CA PRO A 5 26.62 33.54 53.26
C PRO A 5 25.86 33.55 51.93
N ASN A 6 26.57 33.38 50.83
CA ASN A 6 25.97 33.26 49.51
C ASN A 6 25.08 31.98 49.48
N PRO A 7 23.76 32.08 49.25
CA PRO A 7 22.82 30.96 49.41
C PRO A 7 22.88 29.94 48.27
N LEU A 8 23.68 30.18 47.22
CA LEU A 8 23.82 29.26 46.10
C LEU A 8 24.82 28.14 46.45
N PRO A 9 24.42 26.85 46.39
CA PRO A 9 25.33 25.75 46.64
C PRO A 9 26.47 25.80 45.62
N ARG A 10 27.71 25.93 46.11
CA ARG A 10 28.91 25.90 45.26
C ARG A 10 29.01 24.51 44.61
N LEU A 11 28.67 24.42 43.33
CA LEU A 11 28.93 23.25 42.50
C LEU A 11 30.42 22.97 42.49
N THR A 12 30.85 21.86 43.09
CA THR A 12 32.25 21.44 43.07
C THR A 12 32.63 21.00 41.66
N ARG A 13 33.91 21.19 41.29
CA ARG A 13 34.46 20.77 39.98
C ARG A 13 34.11 19.33 39.62
N PHE A 14 34.08 18.44 40.62
CA PHE A 14 33.67 17.04 40.47
C PHE A 14 32.20 16.89 40.05
N ARG A 15 31.28 17.65 40.65
CA ARG A 15 29.85 17.63 40.27
C ARG A 15 29.64 18.14 38.84
N ILE A 16 30.38 19.17 38.43
CA ILE A 16 30.34 19.68 37.06
C ILE A 16 30.81 18.61 36.06
N LEU A 17 31.95 17.95 36.34
CA LEU A 17 32.46 16.87 35.49
C LEU A 17 31.50 15.67 35.42
N LEU A 18 30.87 15.30 36.54
CA LEU A 18 29.88 14.24 36.57
C LEU A 18 28.66 14.58 35.70
N ILE A 19 28.13 15.80 35.82
CA ILE A 19 27.01 16.27 34.99
C ILE A 19 27.41 16.23 33.50
N LEU A 20 28.59 16.73 33.15
CA LEU A 20 29.09 16.70 31.77
C LEU A 20 29.27 15.28 31.25
N ALA A 21 29.74 14.34 32.08
CA ALA A 21 29.87 12.94 31.71
C ALA A 21 28.51 12.29 31.47
N VAL A 22 27.53 12.53 32.35
CA VAL A 22 26.16 12.02 32.20
C VAL A 22 25.49 12.59 30.95
N VAL A 23 25.61 13.91 30.73
CA VAL A 23 25.08 14.56 29.52
C VAL A 23 25.78 14.03 28.27
N GLY A 24 27.11 13.86 28.31
CA GLY A 24 27.88 13.29 27.20
C GLY A 24 27.41 11.88 26.83
N ILE A 25 27.24 11.00 27.83
CA ILE A 25 26.72 9.64 27.63
C ILE A 25 25.30 9.68 27.08
N ALA A 26 24.43 10.48 27.69
CA ALA A 26 23.04 10.62 27.25
C ALA A 26 22.94 11.09 25.79
N VAL A 27 23.72 12.09 25.39
CA VAL A 27 23.77 12.58 24.00
C VAL A 27 24.34 11.52 23.06
N SER A 28 25.41 10.81 23.47
CA SER A 28 26.02 9.76 22.64
C SER A 28 25.09 8.57 22.38
N ALA A 29 24.12 8.32 23.26
CA ALA A 29 23.10 7.30 23.05
C ALA A 29 21.88 7.87 22.32
N ALA A 30 21.37 9.03 22.75
CA ALA A 30 20.14 9.61 22.23
C ALA A 30 20.25 10.00 20.76
N VAL A 31 21.39 10.55 20.32
CA VAL A 31 21.57 11.00 18.93
C VAL A 31 21.52 9.81 17.95
N PRO A 32 22.35 8.75 18.09
CA PRO A 32 22.26 7.59 17.21
C PRO A 32 20.91 6.89 17.25
N THR A 33 20.31 6.73 18.43
CA THR A 33 18.99 6.08 18.55
C THR A 33 17.91 6.88 17.82
N THR A 34 17.89 8.21 17.98
CA THR A 34 16.89 9.06 17.30
C THR A 34 17.11 9.07 15.79
N LEU A 35 18.36 9.13 15.33
CA LEU A 35 18.72 9.01 13.91
C LEU A 35 18.26 7.69 13.33
N TYR A 36 18.61 6.56 13.97
CA TYR A 36 18.21 5.23 13.53
C TYR A 36 16.69 5.08 13.45
N TRP A 37 15.98 5.50 14.50
CA TRP A 37 14.51 5.46 14.55
C TRP A 37 13.88 6.30 13.43
N THR A 38 14.40 7.51 13.19
CA THR A 38 13.89 8.42 12.15
C THR A 38 14.10 7.85 10.74
N LEU A 39 15.29 7.30 10.47
CA LEU A 39 15.60 6.66 9.20
C LEU A 39 14.70 5.45 8.95
N GLN A 40 14.60 4.55 9.94
CA GLN A 40 13.74 3.37 9.85
C GLN A 40 12.28 3.72 9.56
N ARG A 41 11.74 4.75 10.23
CA ARG A 41 10.37 5.23 10.00
C ARG A 41 10.19 5.82 8.61
N THR A 42 11.16 6.62 8.17
CA THR A 42 11.13 7.24 6.84
C THR A 42 11.09 6.18 5.75
N ASP A 43 11.94 5.16 5.83
CA ASP A 43 12.00 4.07 4.85
C ASP A 43 10.70 3.25 4.83
N LEU A 44 10.17 2.91 6.00
CA LEU A 44 8.92 2.17 6.14
C LEU A 44 7.73 2.95 5.57
N HIS A 45 7.67 4.25 5.84
CA HIS A 45 6.65 5.15 5.29
C HIS A 45 6.76 5.34 3.77
N ALA A 46 7.98 5.41 3.24
CA ALA A 46 8.21 5.44 1.79
C ALA A 46 7.75 4.14 1.13
N ARG A 47 7.98 2.99 1.77
CA ARG A 47 7.48 1.70 1.29
C ARG A 47 5.96 1.65 1.24
N TRP A 48 5.27 2.04 2.31
CA TRP A 48 3.80 2.11 2.35
C TRP A 48 3.23 2.99 1.24
N GLN A 49 3.92 4.09 0.92
CA GLN A 49 3.51 4.95 -0.19
C GLN A 49 3.62 4.26 -1.55
N LEU A 50 4.69 3.49 -1.78
CA LEU A 50 4.83 2.68 -2.99
C LEU A 50 3.71 1.63 -3.06
N GLU A 51 3.47 0.92 -1.96
CA GLU A 51 2.38 -0.06 -1.85
C GLU A 51 1.02 0.55 -2.26
N ALA A 52 0.62 1.70 -1.68
CA ALA A 52 -0.66 2.32 -2.07
C ALA A 52 -0.66 2.89 -3.50
N ASN A 53 0.48 3.35 -4.01
CA ASN A 53 0.57 3.81 -5.39
C ASN A 53 0.30 2.66 -6.37
N TYR A 54 0.91 1.50 -6.17
CA TYR A 54 0.68 0.31 -7.00
C TYR A 54 -0.75 -0.23 -6.83
N ALA A 55 -1.25 -0.28 -5.59
CA ALA A 55 -2.65 -0.66 -5.33
C ALA A 55 -3.65 0.30 -6.02
N ARG A 56 -3.36 1.59 -6.07
CA ARG A 56 -4.17 2.58 -6.81
C ARG A 56 -4.13 2.36 -8.31
N GLN A 57 -2.95 2.14 -8.89
CA GLN A 57 -2.85 1.86 -10.33
C GLN A 57 -3.63 0.60 -10.70
N PHE A 58 -3.49 -0.46 -9.89
CA PHE A 58 -4.28 -1.68 -10.02
C PHE A 58 -5.78 -1.40 -9.97
N GLY A 59 -6.25 -0.67 -8.95
CA GLY A 59 -7.66 -0.32 -8.76
C GLY A 59 -8.25 0.45 -9.96
N PHE A 60 -7.56 1.49 -10.42
CA PHE A 60 -8.01 2.28 -11.57
C PHE A 60 -8.04 1.49 -12.88
N GLN A 61 -7.05 0.63 -13.10
CA GLN A 61 -7.04 -0.22 -14.30
C GLN A 61 -8.18 -1.24 -14.28
N MET A 62 -8.49 -1.82 -13.11
CA MET A 62 -9.64 -2.72 -12.97
C MET A 62 -10.99 -2.00 -13.11
N GLU A 63 -11.08 -0.74 -12.66
CA GLU A 63 -12.25 0.11 -12.91
C GLU A 63 -12.45 0.39 -14.40
N ASP A 64 -11.39 0.76 -15.11
CA ASP A 64 -11.43 0.99 -16.56
C ASP A 64 -11.83 -0.29 -17.31
N VAL A 65 -11.26 -1.44 -16.93
CA VAL A 65 -11.62 -2.75 -17.50
C VAL A 65 -13.10 -3.03 -17.28
N SER A 66 -13.60 -2.87 -16.05
CA SER A 66 -15.02 -3.05 -15.73
C SER A 66 -15.93 -2.14 -16.57
N SER A 67 -15.56 -0.87 -16.70
CA SER A 67 -16.31 0.12 -17.48
C SER A 67 -16.36 -0.23 -18.96
N MET A 68 -15.24 -0.67 -19.55
CA MET A 68 -15.18 -1.15 -20.93
C MET A 68 -16.01 -2.41 -21.12
N MET A 69 -15.91 -3.37 -20.20
CA MET A 69 -16.64 -4.64 -20.24
C MET A 69 -18.14 -4.45 -20.10
N ASN A 70 -18.62 -3.48 -19.31
CA ASN A 70 -20.05 -3.15 -19.23
C ASN A 70 -20.54 -2.46 -20.51
N GLY A 71 -19.64 -1.86 -21.27
CA GLY A 71 -19.96 -1.13 -22.49
C GLY A 71 -20.55 0.26 -22.24
N THR A 72 -20.33 0.80 -21.03
CA THR A 72 -20.89 2.07 -20.58
C THR A 72 -20.29 3.25 -21.33
N VAL A 73 -18.98 3.19 -21.59
CA VAL A 73 -18.23 4.26 -22.29
C VAL A 73 -18.06 3.94 -23.78
N TYR A 74 -17.75 2.69 -24.12
CA TYR A 74 -17.54 2.24 -25.49
C TYR A 74 -18.27 0.93 -25.74
N LYS A 75 -18.85 0.77 -26.94
CA LYS A 75 -19.50 -0.51 -27.32
C LYS A 75 -18.48 -1.66 -27.27
N TRP A 76 -18.84 -2.73 -26.58
CA TRP A 76 -18.04 -3.95 -26.54
C TRP A 76 -17.81 -4.56 -27.93
N ASN A 77 -16.55 -4.65 -28.34
CA ASN A 77 -16.09 -5.24 -29.58
C ASN A 77 -14.62 -5.69 -29.44
N ASN A 78 -14.03 -6.20 -30.53
CA ASN A 78 -12.63 -6.66 -30.56
C ASN A 78 -11.60 -5.60 -30.11
N VAL A 79 -11.86 -4.32 -30.40
CA VAL A 79 -10.95 -3.22 -30.07
C VAL A 79 -11.04 -2.92 -28.57
N THR A 80 -12.24 -2.70 -28.03
CA THR A 80 -12.41 -2.44 -26.59
C THR A 80 -11.99 -3.63 -25.74
N SER A 81 -12.20 -4.86 -26.25
CA SER A 81 -11.77 -6.07 -25.55
C SER A 81 -10.25 -6.22 -25.53
N SER A 82 -9.55 -5.81 -26.60
CA SER A 82 -8.09 -5.78 -26.63
C SER A 82 -7.53 -4.74 -25.65
N PHE A 83 -8.14 -3.56 -25.57
CA PHE A 83 -7.76 -2.55 -24.56
C PHE A 83 -7.96 -3.05 -23.14
N ALA A 84 -9.12 -3.67 -22.84
CA ALA A 84 -9.37 -4.27 -21.53
C ALA A 84 -8.34 -5.35 -21.19
N GLY A 85 -7.97 -6.22 -22.13
CA GLY A 85 -6.92 -7.21 -21.93
C GLY A 85 -5.55 -6.59 -21.59
N ASN A 86 -5.15 -5.53 -22.31
CA ASN A 86 -3.90 -4.81 -22.01
C ASN A 86 -3.93 -4.15 -20.62
N LEU A 87 -5.05 -3.52 -20.26
CA LEU A 87 -5.21 -2.90 -18.94
C LEU A 87 -5.14 -3.91 -17.81
N MET A 88 -5.72 -5.11 -17.98
CA MET A 88 -5.52 -6.18 -17.00
C MET A 88 -4.06 -6.64 -16.91
N GLY A 89 -3.34 -6.69 -18.03
CA GLY A 89 -1.91 -6.99 -18.05
C GLY A 89 -1.12 -5.98 -17.20
N TYR A 90 -1.38 -4.69 -17.39
CA TYR A 90 -0.79 -3.64 -16.55
C TYR A 90 -1.24 -3.73 -15.09
N ALA A 91 -2.49 -4.14 -14.83
CA ALA A 91 -2.97 -4.32 -13.46
C ALA A 91 -2.18 -5.44 -12.78
N ASN A 92 -2.02 -6.58 -13.45
CA ASN A 92 -1.24 -7.69 -12.93
C ASN A 92 0.24 -7.30 -12.67
N GLU A 93 0.83 -6.49 -13.55
CA GLU A 93 2.17 -5.94 -13.33
C GLU A 93 2.25 -5.06 -12.07
N ASN A 94 1.28 -4.16 -11.86
CA ASN A 94 1.20 -3.35 -10.64
C ASN A 94 0.99 -4.22 -9.38
N LEU A 95 0.22 -5.31 -9.49
CA LEU A 95 0.04 -6.25 -8.39
C LEU A 95 1.34 -7.01 -8.06
N ASN A 96 2.14 -7.36 -9.06
CA ASN A 96 3.46 -7.97 -8.85
C ASN A 96 4.43 -7.00 -8.17
N TYR A 97 4.43 -5.71 -8.56
CA TYR A 97 5.21 -4.72 -7.82
C TYR A 97 4.74 -4.56 -6.38
N LEU A 98 3.42 -4.58 -6.14
CA LEU A 98 2.86 -4.56 -4.80
C LEU A 98 3.33 -5.75 -3.96
N LEU A 99 3.41 -6.94 -4.56
CA LEU A 99 3.93 -8.16 -3.93
C LEU A 99 5.40 -8.01 -3.51
N ASP A 100 6.23 -7.37 -4.32
CA ASP A 100 7.66 -7.14 -4.00
C ASP A 100 7.84 -6.22 -2.78
N TYR A 101 6.93 -5.25 -2.59
CA TYR A 101 6.98 -4.33 -1.44
C TYR A 101 6.28 -4.90 -0.20
N ASP A 102 5.20 -5.65 -0.37
CA ASP A 102 4.42 -6.27 0.70
C ASP A 102 4.65 -7.79 0.80
N THR A 103 5.91 -8.16 1.05
CA THR A 103 6.32 -9.57 1.20
C THR A 103 5.61 -10.28 2.35
N ALA A 104 5.10 -9.55 3.35
CA ALA A 104 4.35 -10.14 4.46
C ALA A 104 3.02 -10.76 4.00
N HIS A 105 2.41 -10.20 2.95
CA HIS A 105 1.16 -10.67 2.36
C HIS A 105 1.35 -11.30 0.98
N GLY A 106 2.59 -11.67 0.63
CA GLY A 106 2.93 -12.18 -0.70
C GLY A 106 2.09 -13.40 -1.11
N ASN A 107 1.68 -14.25 -0.17
CA ASN A 107 0.81 -15.40 -0.46
C ASN A 107 -0.60 -14.98 -0.90
N GLN A 108 -1.20 -13.98 -0.26
CA GLN A 108 -2.51 -13.45 -0.62
C GLN A 108 -2.45 -12.76 -2.00
N LEU A 109 -1.45 -11.89 -2.19
CA LEU A 109 -1.26 -11.16 -3.44
C LEU A 109 -0.96 -12.09 -4.62
N TYR A 110 -0.16 -13.14 -4.40
CA TYR A 110 0.12 -14.15 -5.40
C TYR A 110 -1.15 -14.93 -5.80
N GLN A 111 -2.02 -15.28 -4.85
CA GLN A 111 -3.29 -15.93 -5.16
C GLN A 111 -4.19 -15.06 -6.05
N ILE A 112 -4.20 -13.76 -5.81
CA ILE A 112 -4.96 -12.81 -6.64
C ILE A 112 -4.36 -12.73 -8.05
N SER A 113 -3.04 -12.55 -8.16
CA SER A 113 -2.32 -12.52 -9.44
C SER A 113 -2.57 -13.79 -10.25
N TYR A 114 -2.38 -14.95 -9.62
CA TYR A 114 -2.65 -16.25 -10.22
C TYR A 114 -4.11 -16.38 -10.67
N ALA A 115 -5.07 -15.90 -9.87
CA ALA A 115 -6.48 -15.95 -10.25
C ALA A 115 -6.79 -15.04 -11.46
N ILE A 116 -6.17 -13.86 -11.56
CA ILE A 116 -6.33 -12.95 -12.72
C ILE A 116 -5.77 -13.59 -14.00
N GLU A 117 -4.60 -14.24 -13.91
CA GLU A 117 -4.00 -14.96 -15.05
C GLU A 117 -4.85 -16.14 -15.53
N ASN A 118 -5.61 -16.75 -14.60
CA ASN A 118 -6.37 -17.98 -14.83
C ASN A 118 -7.90 -17.78 -14.73
N ILE A 119 -8.41 -16.56 -14.91
CA ILE A 119 -9.87 -16.33 -14.84
C ILE A 119 -10.57 -17.20 -15.90
N VAL A 120 -11.75 -17.70 -15.56
CA VAL A 120 -12.57 -18.55 -16.43
C VAL A 120 -13.80 -17.78 -16.91
N PRO A 121 -14.11 -17.76 -18.23
CA PRO A 121 -13.32 -18.30 -19.35
C PRO A 121 -11.96 -17.60 -19.53
N SER A 122 -10.94 -18.37 -19.94
CA SER A 122 -9.57 -17.86 -20.09
C SER A 122 -9.50 -16.65 -21.00
N PHE A 123 -8.99 -15.56 -20.43
CA PHE A 123 -8.78 -14.26 -21.09
C PHE A 123 -7.90 -14.34 -22.32
N PHE A 124 -6.97 -15.31 -22.36
CA PHE A 124 -5.99 -15.45 -23.43
C PHE A 124 -6.41 -16.46 -24.51
N ASN A 125 -7.47 -17.27 -24.28
CA ASN A 125 -7.85 -18.37 -25.17
C ASN A 125 -9.26 -18.24 -25.79
N ILE A 126 -10.20 -17.57 -25.14
CA ILE A 126 -11.47 -17.20 -25.76
C ILE A 126 -11.36 -15.74 -26.17
N SER A 127 -11.69 -15.41 -27.44
CA SER A 127 -11.73 -14.02 -27.87
C SER A 127 -12.63 -13.25 -26.91
N PHE A 128 -12.03 -12.39 -26.09
CA PHE A 128 -12.70 -11.67 -25.01
C PHE A 128 -13.90 -10.87 -25.54
N ALA A 129 -13.83 -10.45 -26.80
CA ALA A 129 -14.92 -9.84 -27.56
C ALA A 129 -16.20 -10.69 -27.65
N ASN A 130 -16.08 -12.02 -27.58
CA ASN A 130 -17.19 -12.97 -27.75
C ASN A 130 -18.02 -13.16 -26.48
N LEU A 131 -17.63 -12.56 -25.34
CA LEU A 131 -18.40 -12.62 -24.12
C LEU A 131 -19.78 -11.97 -24.31
N SER A 132 -20.83 -12.73 -24.02
CA SER A 132 -22.19 -12.21 -24.02
C SER A 132 -22.36 -11.16 -22.91
N SER A 133 -23.34 -10.26 -23.05
CA SER A 133 -23.63 -9.25 -22.01
C SER A 133 -23.91 -9.88 -20.63
N ALA A 134 -24.56 -11.04 -20.60
CA ALA A 134 -24.86 -11.78 -19.38
C ALA A 134 -23.59 -12.33 -18.68
N GLN A 135 -22.52 -12.59 -19.42
CA GLN A 135 -21.22 -13.00 -18.88
C GLN A 135 -20.36 -11.79 -18.50
N ARG A 136 -20.41 -10.71 -19.29
CA ARG A 136 -19.61 -9.51 -19.07
C ARG A 136 -19.98 -8.76 -17.80
N ALA A 137 -21.28 -8.55 -17.57
CA ALA A 137 -21.75 -7.76 -16.43
C ALA A 137 -21.28 -8.32 -15.05
N PRO A 138 -21.44 -9.62 -14.73
CA PRO A 138 -20.96 -10.14 -13.46
C PRO A 138 -19.43 -10.12 -13.37
N LEU A 139 -18.72 -10.45 -14.46
CA LEU A 139 -17.25 -10.41 -14.47
C LEU A 139 -16.72 -8.98 -14.28
N ALA A 140 -17.31 -7.98 -14.95
CA ALA A 140 -16.98 -6.57 -14.78
C ALA A 140 -17.20 -6.13 -13.32
N ALA A 141 -18.32 -6.51 -12.71
CA ALA A 141 -18.60 -6.20 -11.31
C ALA A 141 -17.59 -6.84 -10.35
N GLN A 142 -17.18 -8.09 -10.61
CA GLN A 142 -16.16 -8.77 -9.80
C GLN A 142 -14.78 -8.12 -9.95
N LEU A 143 -14.37 -7.77 -11.18
CA LEU A 143 -13.09 -7.10 -11.42
C LEU A 143 -13.05 -5.71 -10.77
N TYR A 144 -14.13 -4.94 -10.90
CA TYR A 144 -14.27 -3.66 -10.19
C TYR A 144 -14.15 -3.86 -8.68
N SER A 145 -14.91 -4.79 -8.11
CA SER A 145 -14.88 -5.05 -6.68
C SER A 145 -13.51 -5.52 -6.21
N LEU A 146 -12.79 -6.30 -7.01
CA LEU A 146 -11.42 -6.71 -6.72
C LEU A 146 -10.48 -5.52 -6.69
N GLY A 147 -10.54 -4.66 -7.72
CA GLY A 147 -9.79 -3.41 -7.81
C GLY A 147 -10.02 -2.50 -6.61
N ASP A 148 -11.29 -2.33 -6.24
CA ASP A 148 -11.73 -1.49 -5.12
C ASP A 148 -11.18 -1.99 -3.77
N LYS A 149 -11.27 -3.31 -3.53
CA LYS A 149 -10.78 -3.93 -2.29
C LYS A 149 -9.26 -3.82 -2.15
N ILE A 150 -8.52 -4.03 -3.23
CA ILE A 150 -7.05 -3.86 -3.22
C ILE A 150 -6.67 -2.39 -3.07
N LEU A 151 -7.34 -1.48 -3.76
CA LEU A 151 -7.11 -0.05 -3.59
C LEU A 151 -7.29 0.34 -2.12
N TYR A 152 -8.44 0.05 -1.54
CA TYR A 152 -8.75 0.53 -0.19
C TYR A 152 -7.99 -0.20 0.92
N SER A 153 -7.52 -1.44 0.70
CA SER A 153 -6.69 -2.12 1.69
C SER A 153 -5.38 -1.35 1.92
N TYR A 154 -4.77 -0.80 0.88
CA TYR A 154 -3.54 -0.01 1.01
C TYR A 154 -3.79 1.50 1.13
N TRP A 155 -4.98 2.00 0.79
CA TRP A 155 -5.31 3.44 0.86
C TRP A 155 -5.50 3.97 2.28
N ASN A 156 -5.77 3.11 3.26
CA ASN A 156 -6.06 3.55 4.63
C ASN A 156 -4.92 4.41 5.22
N PHE A 157 -3.65 4.13 4.91
CA PHE A 157 -2.55 4.95 5.41
C PHE A 157 -2.62 6.42 4.90
N LEU A 158 -3.10 6.64 3.67
CA LEU A 158 -3.27 7.97 3.08
C LEU A 158 -4.41 8.76 3.74
N LYS A 159 -5.39 8.08 4.37
CA LYS A 159 -6.44 8.77 5.15
C LYS A 159 -5.89 9.45 6.39
N TYR A 160 -4.82 8.89 6.96
CA TYR A 160 -4.25 9.36 8.23
C TYR A 160 -2.96 10.16 8.03
N THR A 161 -2.56 10.41 6.78
CA THR A 161 -1.32 11.09 6.46
C THR A 161 -1.54 12.12 5.34
N SER A 162 -0.86 13.27 5.41
CA SER A 162 -0.94 14.32 4.38
C SER A 162 -0.04 14.04 3.17
N ALA A 163 0.31 12.77 2.93
CA ALA A 163 1.32 12.40 1.95
C ALA A 163 0.82 12.65 0.51
N GLY A 164 1.59 13.44 -0.26
CA GLY A 164 1.45 13.54 -1.70
C GLY A 164 2.45 12.61 -2.40
N GLY A 165 2.29 12.34 -3.70
CA GLY A 165 3.12 11.39 -4.48
C GLY A 165 4.65 11.56 -4.43
N VAL A 166 5.16 12.65 -3.83
CA VAL A 166 6.58 13.01 -3.74
C VAL A 166 7.10 13.05 -2.30
N SER A 167 6.22 13.21 -1.31
CA SER A 167 6.59 13.28 0.12
C SER A 167 5.82 12.21 0.87
N GLY A 168 6.54 11.18 1.30
CA GLY A 168 5.98 10.13 2.15
C GLY A 168 5.41 10.68 3.45
N PRO A 169 4.64 9.87 4.17
CA PRO A 169 4.01 10.33 5.39
C PRO A 169 5.06 10.75 6.42
N PRO A 170 4.76 11.76 7.28
CA PRO A 170 5.74 12.26 8.22
C PRO A 170 6.35 11.14 9.07
N PHE A 171 7.65 11.18 9.34
CA PHE A 171 8.37 10.12 10.09
C PHE A 171 7.76 9.82 11.47
N TRP A 172 7.00 10.76 12.03
CA TRP A 172 6.31 10.63 13.32
C TRP A 172 4.92 9.98 13.24
N TYR A 173 4.42 9.62 12.04
CA TYR A 173 3.18 8.88 11.91
C TYR A 173 3.27 7.50 12.57
N SER A 174 2.26 7.17 13.37
CA SER A 174 2.17 5.94 14.15
C SER A 174 0.80 5.26 14.07
N GLY A 175 -0.01 5.62 13.06
CA GLY A 175 -1.31 4.99 12.86
C GLY A 175 -1.20 3.58 12.25
N PRO A 176 -2.34 3.03 11.79
CA PRO A 176 -2.36 1.69 11.21
C PRO A 176 -1.43 1.55 10.01
N SER A 177 -0.72 0.42 9.94
CA SER A 177 0.01 0.00 8.76
C SER A 177 -0.96 -0.54 7.71
N PRO A 178 -0.74 -0.26 6.41
CA PRO A 178 -1.35 -1.06 5.37
C PRO A 178 -0.78 -2.49 5.36
N PRO A 179 -1.51 -3.45 4.76
CA PRO A 179 -2.88 -3.35 4.30
C PRO A 179 -3.93 -3.45 5.43
N ASP A 180 -5.16 -3.04 5.14
CA ASP A 180 -6.34 -3.50 5.88
C ASP A 180 -6.59 -4.99 5.56
N GLU A 181 -6.32 -5.83 6.56
CA GLU A 181 -6.38 -7.29 6.46
C GLU A 181 -7.74 -7.82 6.00
N GLN A 182 -8.83 -7.19 6.45
CA GLN A 182 -10.17 -7.64 6.07
C GLN A 182 -10.41 -7.36 4.59
N LEU A 183 -10.04 -6.17 4.11
CA LEU A 183 -10.20 -5.81 2.71
C LEU A 183 -9.31 -6.67 1.79
N LEU A 184 -8.09 -6.97 2.23
CA LEU A 184 -7.21 -7.88 1.49
C LEU A 184 -7.80 -9.30 1.43
N GLN A 185 -8.36 -9.80 2.52
CA GLN A 185 -8.98 -11.12 2.54
C GLN A 185 -10.27 -11.19 1.70
N ASP A 186 -11.06 -10.11 1.69
CA ASP A 186 -12.19 -9.97 0.77
C ASP A 186 -11.73 -10.00 -0.69
N ALA A 187 -10.63 -9.32 -1.01
CA ALA A 187 -10.03 -9.32 -2.35
C ALA A 187 -9.60 -10.73 -2.79
N VAL A 188 -8.95 -11.48 -1.90
CA VAL A 188 -8.62 -12.89 -2.15
C VAL A 188 -9.89 -13.69 -2.43
N SER A 189 -10.92 -13.53 -1.61
CA SER A 189 -12.18 -14.28 -1.78
C SER A 189 -12.84 -13.99 -3.14
N ILE A 190 -12.85 -12.74 -3.59
CA ILE A 190 -13.34 -12.34 -4.92
C ILE A 190 -12.48 -12.96 -6.02
N ALA A 191 -11.16 -12.90 -5.88
CA ALA A 191 -10.24 -13.47 -6.86
C ALA A 191 -10.42 -15.00 -7.00
N LEU A 192 -10.60 -15.71 -5.88
CA LEU A 192 -10.87 -17.14 -5.90
C LEU A 192 -12.24 -17.48 -6.51
N ALA A 193 -13.18 -16.53 -6.58
CA ALA A 193 -14.46 -16.73 -7.29
C ALA A 193 -14.29 -16.62 -8.81
N LEU A 194 -13.39 -15.76 -9.29
CA LEU A 194 -13.11 -15.57 -10.73
C LEU A 194 -12.60 -16.84 -11.43
N ARG A 195 -11.92 -17.73 -10.71
CA ARG A 195 -11.39 -19.00 -11.28
C ARG A 195 -12.42 -20.13 -11.34
N THR A 196 -13.59 -19.96 -10.72
CA THR A 196 -14.62 -21.00 -10.64
C THR A 196 -15.71 -20.74 -11.68
N PRO A 197 -16.00 -21.68 -12.59
CA PRO A 197 -17.13 -21.53 -13.49
C PRO A 197 -18.43 -21.49 -12.68
N THR A 198 -19.16 -20.38 -12.76
CA THR A 198 -20.57 -20.28 -12.33
C THR A 198 -21.51 -20.80 -13.41
#